data_AF-A0A424I158-F1
#
_entry.id   AF-A0A424I158-F1
#
_cell.length_a   1.000
_cell.length_b   1.000
_cell.length_c   1.000
_cell.angle_alpha   90.00
_cell.angle_beta   90.00
_cell.angle_gamma   90.00
#
_symmetry.space_group_name_H-M   'P 1'
#
loop_
_entity.id
_entity.type
_entity.pdbx_description
1 polymer ?
#
loop_
_entity_poly.entity_id
_entity_poly.type
_entity_poly.pdbx_seq_one_letter_code
_entity_poly.pdbx_strand_id
1 'polypeptide(L)'
;MKLRFPLLTTGALLFLTGSAVSQDTPDPKPSVELPKITYPDPVTEAQKEAVGKHREGAQNLAGEQDELAADVQDLIEEQTDEKLIALLEEVEEVMAEVIDSLDETNTGGPTIAAETEIIEKIFEAAKQRSQQSGGT
;
A
#
# COMPACT_ATOMS: atom_id res chain seq x y z
N MET A 1 48.61 26.63 59.64
CA MET A 1 50.00 26.14 59.77
C MET A 1 49.97 24.69 60.23
N LYS A 2 50.87 23.87 59.67
CA LYS A 2 50.93 22.40 59.67
C LYS A 2 50.77 21.66 61.03
N LEU A 3 50.26 20.43 60.89
CA LEU A 3 50.70 19.17 61.53
C LEU A 3 50.18 18.79 62.93
N ARG A 4 49.51 17.63 63.06
CA ARG A 4 50.10 16.34 63.53
C ARG A 4 49.05 15.26 63.85
N PHE A 5 49.25 14.05 63.30
CA PHE A 5 48.74 12.77 63.82
C PHE A 5 49.56 12.33 65.04
N PRO A 6 48.98 11.47 65.92
CA PRO A 6 49.50 10.10 66.10
C PRO A 6 48.36 9.04 66.20
N LEU A 7 48.51 7.80 65.66
CA LEU A 7 49.05 6.58 66.30
C LEU A 7 48.06 6.00 67.36
N LEU A 8 47.77 4.71 67.54
CA LEU A 8 48.52 3.46 67.34
C LEU A 8 47.57 2.25 67.58
N THR A 9 47.93 1.12 66.95
CA THR A 9 47.46 -0.29 67.02
C THR A 9 47.10 -0.93 68.37
N THR A 10 46.12 -1.85 68.37
CA THR A 10 46.08 -3.19 69.04
C THR A 10 44.70 -3.81 68.71
N GLY A 11 44.42 -5.10 68.55
CA GLY A 11 45.05 -6.40 68.81
C GLY A 11 43.91 -7.43 68.71
N ALA A 12 44.19 -8.62 68.18
CA ALA A 12 43.21 -9.66 67.81
C ALA A 12 42.53 -10.36 69.01
N LEU A 13 41.27 -10.79 68.87
CA LEU A 13 40.68 -11.92 69.61
C LEU A 13 39.36 -12.36 68.92
N LEU A 14 39.34 -13.45 68.16
CA LEU A 14 39.06 -14.85 68.57
C LEU A 14 37.58 -15.21 68.32
N PHE A 15 37.38 -16.00 67.25
CA PHE A 15 36.13 -16.65 66.88
C PHE A 15 35.70 -17.65 67.97
N LEU A 16 34.40 -17.65 68.33
CA LEU A 16 33.71 -18.81 68.88
C LEU A 16 32.31 -18.89 68.27
N THR A 17 31.98 -20.10 67.81
CA THR A 17 30.88 -20.48 66.90
C THR A 17 29.66 -21.03 67.64
N GLY A 18 28.47 -20.85 67.03
CA GLY A 18 27.22 -21.62 67.27
C GLY A 18 26.06 -20.73 67.77
N SER A 19 24.86 -20.72 67.20
CA SER A 19 24.20 -21.55 66.19
C SER A 19 23.14 -20.67 65.49
N ALA A 20 23.21 -20.49 64.18
CA ALA A 20 22.16 -19.82 63.42
C ALA A 20 21.14 -20.86 62.93
N VAL A 21 19.88 -20.65 63.31
CA VAL A 21 18.74 -21.38 62.74
C VAL A 21 18.70 -21.10 61.23
N SER A 22 18.78 -22.13 60.40
CA SER A 22 18.59 -21.97 58.95
C SER A 22 17.12 -21.62 58.70
N GLN A 23 16.85 -20.36 58.39
CA GLN A 23 15.64 -20.00 57.66
C GLN A 23 15.78 -20.59 56.25
N ASP A 24 14.91 -21.54 55.89
CA ASP A 24 14.64 -21.89 54.50
C ASP A 24 14.08 -20.64 53.80
N THR A 25 14.96 -19.81 53.25
CA THR A 25 14.56 -18.85 52.22
C THR A 25 14.27 -19.65 50.96
N PRO A 26 13.07 -19.55 50.35
CA PRO A 26 12.84 -20.16 49.06
C PRO A 26 13.89 -19.64 48.08
N ASP A 27 14.62 -20.55 47.43
CA ASP A 27 15.58 -20.17 46.39
C ASP A 27 14.92 -19.20 45.41
N PRO A 28 15.58 -18.08 45.05
CA PRO A 28 15.04 -17.18 44.04
C PRO A 28 14.85 -17.99 42.76
N LYS A 29 13.59 -18.13 42.32
CA LYS A 29 13.26 -18.85 41.09
C LYS A 29 14.17 -18.31 39.98
N PRO A 30 14.85 -19.17 39.21
CA PRO A 30 15.68 -18.70 38.11
C PRO A 30 14.80 -17.89 37.15
N SER A 31 15.13 -16.62 36.96
CA SER A 31 14.53 -15.80 35.91
C SER A 31 14.95 -16.39 34.57
N VAL A 32 14.05 -17.15 33.96
CA VAL A 32 14.22 -17.64 32.60
C VAL A 32 14.02 -16.44 31.66
N GLU A 33 15.12 -15.88 31.14
CA GLU A 33 15.03 -14.94 30.02
C GLU A 33 14.52 -15.70 28.79
N LEU A 34 13.28 -15.42 28.40
CA LEU A 34 12.72 -15.97 27.17
C LEU A 34 13.48 -15.36 25.98
N PRO A 35 13.86 -16.18 24.97
CA PRO A 35 14.51 -15.65 23.79
C PRO A 35 13.58 -14.66 23.09
N LYS A 36 14.09 -13.46 22.81
CA LYS A 36 13.37 -12.45 22.04
C LYS A 36 13.25 -12.92 20.59
N ILE A 37 12.05 -13.32 20.18
CA ILE A 37 11.75 -13.68 18.78
C ILE A 37 11.62 -12.38 17.98
N THR A 38 12.51 -12.18 17.01
CA THR A 38 12.41 -11.08 16.04
C THR A 38 11.75 -11.63 14.77
N TYR A 39 10.59 -11.08 14.41
CA TYR A 39 9.93 -11.41 13.15
C TYR A 39 10.52 -10.55 12.02
N PRO A 40 10.63 -11.10 10.80
CA PRO A 40 10.98 -10.28 9.65
C PRO A 40 9.91 -9.23 9.40
N ASP A 41 10.28 -8.13 8.76
CA ASP A 41 9.33 -7.12 8.35
C ASP A 41 8.24 -7.75 7.45
N PRO A 42 6.96 -7.41 7.67
CA PRO A 42 5.85 -8.04 6.96
C PRO A 42 5.81 -7.70 5.46
N VAL A 43 6.54 -6.66 5.04
CA VAL A 43 6.62 -6.20 3.65
C VAL A 43 8.08 -6.20 3.21
N THR A 44 8.37 -7.01 2.20
CA THR A 44 9.67 -7.10 1.54
C THR A 44 9.92 -5.90 0.62
N GLU A 45 11.19 -5.58 0.35
CA GLU A 45 11.55 -4.56 -0.64
C GLU A 45 10.98 -4.86 -2.04
N ALA A 46 10.93 -6.14 -2.42
CA ALA A 46 10.34 -6.56 -3.69
C ALA A 46 8.83 -6.23 -3.77
N GLN A 47 8.08 -6.37 -2.66
CA GLN A 47 6.68 -5.97 -2.62
C GLN A 47 6.52 -4.44 -2.73
N LYS A 48 7.40 -3.65 -2.10
CA LYS A 48 7.39 -2.19 -2.23
C LYS A 48 7.65 -1.76 -3.67
N GLU A 49 8.63 -2.38 -4.33
CA GLU A 49 8.94 -2.13 -5.74
C GLU A 49 7.77 -2.50 -6.66
N ALA A 50 7.13 -3.65 -6.43
CA ALA A 50 5.97 -4.10 -7.21
C ALA A 50 4.79 -3.11 -7.10
N VAL A 51 4.48 -2.62 -5.89
CA VAL A 51 3.47 -1.58 -5.68
C VAL A 51 3.86 -0.26 -6.35
N GLY A 52 5.15 0.08 -6.35
CA GLY A 52 5.67 1.23 -7.09
C GLY A 52 5.39 1.13 -8.59
N LYS A 53 5.76 0.00 -9.21
CA LYS A 53 5.56 -0.26 -10.64
C LYS A 53 4.09 -0.32 -11.03
N HIS A 54 3.24 -0.91 -10.19
CA HIS A 54 1.80 -0.97 -10.44
C HIS A 54 1.19 0.43 -10.46
N ARG A 55 1.57 1.30 -9.51
CA ARG A 55 1.13 2.71 -9.51
C ARG A 55 1.56 3.45 -10.77
N GLU A 56 2.84 3.35 -11.14
CA GLU A 56 3.37 3.98 -12.34
C GLU A 56 2.64 3.48 -13.60
N GLY A 57 2.42 2.17 -13.71
CA GLY A 57 1.69 1.58 -14.82
C GLY A 57 0.23 2.05 -14.89
N ALA A 58 -0.46 2.12 -13.76
CA ALA A 58 -1.85 2.57 -13.70
C ALA A 58 -1.97 4.06 -14.12
N GLN A 59 -1.07 4.92 -13.64
CA GLN A 59 -1.06 6.34 -14.01
C GLN A 59 -0.68 6.59 -15.47
N ASN A 60 0.27 5.82 -16.01
CA ASN A 60 0.57 5.89 -17.44
C ASN A 60 -0.65 5.46 -18.27
N LEU A 61 -1.32 4.37 -17.88
CA LEU A 61 -2.54 3.93 -18.55
C LEU A 61 -3.67 4.96 -18.43
N ALA A 62 -3.81 5.64 -17.29
CA ALA A 62 -4.77 6.73 -17.13
C ALA A 62 -4.52 7.86 -18.15
N GLY A 63 -3.25 8.25 -18.35
CA GLY A 63 -2.86 9.22 -19.37
C GLY A 63 -3.17 8.75 -20.79
N GLU A 64 -2.92 7.48 -21.11
CA GLU A 64 -3.30 6.90 -22.42
C GLU A 64 -4.82 6.90 -22.63
N GLN A 65 -5.62 6.65 -21.58
CA GLN A 65 -7.08 6.72 -21.65
C GLN A 65 -7.58 8.16 -21.80
N ASP A 66 -6.93 9.14 -21.17
CA ASP A 66 -7.25 10.57 -21.32
C ASP A 66 -7.00 11.05 -22.77
N GLU A 67 -5.87 10.66 -23.36
CA GLU A 67 -5.58 10.92 -24.79
C GLU A 67 -6.66 10.30 -25.70
N LEU A 68 -7.05 9.06 -25.43
CA LEU A 68 -8.12 8.39 -26.19
C LEU A 68 -9.49 9.04 -25.97
N ALA A 69 -9.78 9.54 -24.76
CA ALA A 69 -11.03 10.23 -24.47
C ALA A 69 -11.12 11.55 -25.25
N ALA A 70 -10.00 12.26 -25.39
CA ALA A 70 -9.91 13.44 -26.26
C ALA A 70 -10.19 13.09 -27.73
N ASP A 71 -9.66 11.96 -28.24
CA ASP A 71 -9.99 11.49 -29.60
C ASP A 71 -11.50 11.17 -29.74
N VAL A 72 -12.16 10.66 -28.69
CA VAL A 72 -13.61 10.44 -28.68
C VAL A 72 -14.39 11.76 -28.71
N GLN A 73 -13.95 12.78 -27.96
CA GLN A 73 -14.54 14.12 -28.01
C GLN A 73 -14.45 14.71 -29.43
N ASP A 74 -13.29 14.64 -30.07
CA ASP A 74 -13.11 15.08 -31.46
C ASP A 74 -14.07 14.32 -32.40
N LEU A 75 -14.23 13.01 -32.22
CA LEU A 75 -15.18 12.21 -33.00
C LEU A 75 -16.63 12.66 -32.80
N ILE A 76 -17.03 13.02 -31.57
CA ILE A 76 -18.36 13.54 -31.25
C ILE A 76 -18.60 14.86 -32.00
N GLU A 77 -17.65 15.79 -31.95
CA GLU A 77 -17.76 17.10 -32.61
C GLU A 77 -17.94 16.99 -34.14
N GLU A 78 -17.37 15.95 -34.75
CA GLU A 78 -17.49 15.69 -36.18
C GLU A 78 -18.83 15.04 -36.59
N GLN A 79 -19.58 14.44 -35.65
CA GLN A 79 -20.82 13.73 -35.97
C GLN A 79 -22.02 14.68 -36.13
N THR A 80 -23.00 14.22 -36.91
CA THR A 80 -24.31 14.88 -37.05
C THR A 80 -25.48 13.94 -36.78
N ASP A 81 -25.22 12.65 -36.58
CA ASP A 81 -26.24 11.66 -36.23
C ASP A 81 -26.44 11.64 -34.73
N GLU A 82 -27.60 12.11 -34.28
CA GLU A 82 -27.93 12.23 -32.85
C GLU A 82 -27.77 10.91 -32.09
N LYS A 83 -28.04 9.77 -32.74
CA LYS A 83 -27.91 8.47 -32.09
C LYS A 83 -26.46 8.03 -31.95
N LEU A 84 -25.62 8.31 -32.95
CA LEU A 84 -24.18 8.06 -32.86
C LEU A 84 -23.51 8.98 -31.85
N ILE A 85 -23.92 10.26 -31.79
CA ILE A 85 -23.46 11.22 -30.79
C ILE A 85 -23.75 10.69 -29.39
N ALA A 86 -24.99 10.30 -29.09
CA ALA A 86 -25.36 9.78 -27.78
C ALA A 86 -24.54 8.54 -27.38
N LEU A 87 -24.27 7.62 -28.31
CA LEU A 87 -23.45 6.44 -28.04
C LEU A 87 -21.99 6.80 -27.73
N LEU A 88 -21.43 7.83 -28.39
CA LEU A 88 -20.07 8.29 -28.14
C LEU A 88 -19.97 9.11 -26.84
N GLU A 89 -20.99 9.90 -26.49
CA GLU A 89 -21.08 10.59 -25.19
C GLU A 89 -21.11 9.58 -24.03
N GLU A 90 -21.83 8.46 -24.17
CA GLU A 90 -21.81 7.38 -23.17
C GLU A 90 -20.45 6.68 -23.09
N VAL A 91 -19.69 6.60 -24.19
CA VAL A 91 -18.31 6.09 -24.17
C VAL A 91 -17.43 7.04 -23.35
N GLU A 92 -17.50 8.34 -23.62
CA GLU A 92 -16.73 9.37 -22.94
C GLU A 92 -17.00 9.38 -21.43
N GLU A 93 -18.27 9.28 -21.01
CA GLU A 93 -18.65 9.25 -19.59
C GLU A 93 -17.98 8.09 -18.85
N VAL A 94 -18.03 6.88 -19.41
CA VAL A 94 -17.40 5.71 -18.78
C VAL A 94 -15.87 5.80 -18.83
N MET A 95 -15.30 6.37 -19.88
CA MET A 95 -13.85 6.62 -19.96
C MET A 95 -13.36 7.54 -18.85
N ALA A 96 -14.11 8.59 -18.51
CA ALA A 96 -13.79 9.46 -17.38
C ALA A 96 -13.73 8.69 -16.05
N GLU A 97 -14.68 7.79 -15.80
CA GLU A 97 -14.68 6.94 -14.60
C GLU A 97 -13.48 5.98 -14.53
N VAL A 98 -13.05 5.46 -15.69
CA VAL A 98 -11.87 4.59 -15.79
C VAL A 98 -10.60 5.38 -15.51
N ILE A 99 -10.45 6.58 -16.07
CA ILE A 99 -9.30 7.46 -15.84
C ILE A 99 -9.16 7.75 -14.34
N ASP A 100 -10.25 8.20 -13.69
CA ASP A 100 -10.29 8.47 -12.25
C ASP A 100 -9.87 7.23 -11.43
N SER A 101 -10.38 6.05 -11.80
CA SER A 101 -10.04 4.79 -11.12
C SER A 101 -8.56 4.42 -11.29
N LEU A 102 -8.00 4.60 -12.48
CA LEU A 102 -6.60 4.31 -12.78
C LEU A 102 -5.65 5.28 -12.07
N ASP A 103 -6.01 6.56 -11.95
CA ASP A 103 -5.27 7.56 -11.18
C ASP A 103 -5.20 7.21 -9.69
N GLU A 104 -6.26 6.60 -9.16
CA GLU A 104 -6.30 6.04 -7.81
C GLU A 104 -5.58 4.68 -7.68
N THR A 105 -4.95 4.19 -8.75
CA THR A 105 -4.34 2.85 -8.87
C THR A 105 -5.33 1.70 -8.71
N ASN A 106 -6.62 1.95 -8.84
CA ASN A 106 -7.63 0.93 -8.80
C ASN A 106 -7.74 0.25 -10.17
N THR A 107 -7.05 -0.87 -10.33
CA THR A 107 -7.14 -1.74 -11.52
C THR A 107 -7.96 -2.99 -11.22
N GLY A 108 -8.95 -2.86 -10.33
CA GLY A 108 -9.76 -3.97 -9.82
C GLY A 108 -10.90 -4.36 -10.76
N GLY A 109 -11.74 -5.29 -10.30
CA GLY A 109 -12.90 -5.76 -11.06
C GLY A 109 -13.84 -4.67 -11.58
N PRO A 110 -14.17 -3.60 -10.80
CA PRO A 110 -14.99 -2.50 -11.30
C PRO A 110 -14.37 -1.77 -12.48
N THR A 111 -13.08 -1.42 -12.41
CA THR A 111 -12.36 -0.74 -13.49
C THR A 111 -12.33 -1.60 -14.76
N ILE A 112 -12.07 -2.90 -14.63
CA ILE A 112 -12.07 -3.84 -15.76
C ILE A 112 -13.48 -3.97 -16.37
N ALA A 113 -14.53 -3.93 -15.55
CA ALA A 113 -15.90 -3.98 -16.04
C ALA A 113 -16.26 -2.70 -16.81
N ALA A 114 -15.84 -1.53 -16.33
CA ALA A 114 -16.02 -0.26 -17.02
C ALA A 114 -15.25 -0.21 -18.36
N GLU A 115 -13.99 -0.70 -18.39
CA GLU A 115 -13.24 -0.88 -19.65
C GLU A 115 -13.96 -1.81 -20.64
N THR A 116 -14.59 -2.88 -20.14
CA THR A 116 -15.39 -3.78 -20.97
C THR A 116 -16.62 -3.07 -21.53
N GLU A 117 -17.30 -2.27 -20.71
CA GLU A 117 -18.45 -1.46 -21.13
C GLU A 117 -18.07 -0.44 -22.21
N ILE A 118 -16.93 0.24 -22.07
CA ILE A 118 -16.38 1.13 -23.11
C ILE A 118 -16.26 0.40 -24.44
N ILE A 119 -15.67 -0.80 -24.46
CA ILE A 119 -15.49 -1.60 -25.68
C ILE A 119 -16.85 -1.96 -26.30
N GLU A 120 -17.82 -2.36 -25.48
CA GLU A 120 -19.17 -2.72 -25.93
C GLU A 120 -19.89 -1.52 -26.56
N LYS A 121 -19.82 -0.34 -25.92
CA LYS A 121 -20.44 0.88 -26.44
C LYS A 121 -19.77 1.37 -27.72
N ILE A 122 -18.43 1.31 -27.81
CA ILE A 122 -17.71 1.60 -29.06
C ILE A 122 -18.16 0.66 -30.18
N PHE A 123 -18.37 -0.62 -29.89
CA PHE A 123 -18.89 -1.57 -30.86
C PHE A 123 -20.31 -1.21 -31.32
N GLU A 124 -21.18 -0.78 -30.41
CA GLU A 124 -22.52 -0.31 -30.76
C GLU A 124 -22.50 0.96 -31.62
N ALA A 125 -21.64 1.93 -31.28
CA ALA A 125 -21.41 3.13 -32.08
C ALA A 125 -20.92 2.78 -33.49
N ALA A 126 -19.94 1.89 -33.61
CA ALA A 126 -19.44 1.42 -34.90
C ALA A 126 -20.53 0.73 -35.74
N LYS A 127 -21.38 -0.07 -35.10
CA LYS A 127 -22.53 -0.72 -35.74
C LYS A 127 -23.55 0.31 -36.23
N GLN A 128 -23.88 1.33 -35.44
CA GLN A 128 -24.78 2.41 -35.84
C GLN A 128 -24.22 3.16 -37.06
N ARG A 129 -22.95 3.54 -37.05
CA ARG A 129 -22.27 4.20 -38.18
C ARG A 129 -22.30 3.36 -39.46
N SER A 130 -22.14 2.04 -39.33
CA SER A 130 -22.19 1.11 -40.46
C SER A 130 -23.57 1.09 -41.16
N GLN A 131 -24.65 1.26 -40.39
CA GLN A 131 -26.02 1.29 -40.92
C GLN A 131 -26.29 2.56 -41.71
N GLN A 132 -25.67 3.68 -41.34
CA GLN A 132 -25.77 4.94 -42.09
C GLN A 132 -25.00 4.88 -43.42
N SER A 133 -23.86 4.18 -43.43
CA SER A 133 -22.98 4.08 -44.61
C SER A 133 -23.47 3.10 -45.67
N GLY A 134 -24.47 2.27 -45.36
CA GLY A 134 -25.02 1.22 -46.24
C GLY A 134 -26.23 1.62 -47.09
N GLY A 135 -26.62 2.89 -47.10
CA GLY A 135 -27.77 3.40 -47.85
C GLY A 135 -27.37 4.11 -49.15
N THR A 136 -26.98 3.36 -50.18
CA THR A 136 -26.91 3.84 -51.57
C THR A 136 -27.58 2.85 -52.52
#